data_AF-A0A382T6K9-F1
#
_entry.id   AF-A0A382T6K9-F1
#
_cell.length_a   1.000
_cell.length_b   1.000
_cell.length_c   1.000
_cell.angle_alpha   90.00
_cell.angle_beta   90.00
_cell.angle_gamma   90.00
#
_symmetry.space_group_name_H-M   'P 1'
#
loop_
_entity.id
_entity.type
_entity.pdbx_description
1 polymer ?
#
loop_
_entity_poly.entity_id
_entity_poly.type
_entity_poly.pdbx_seq_one_letter_code
_entity_poly.pdbx_strand_id
1 'polypeptide(L)'
;NSRKDAKKWISTFLRKRSKVVLKPIFGAEGKGIRLIEKIKELPNHEEVNGVYYLQKFIHSNNRQKMFKDWRVFVVSKKIVGIMKRSSKQWVTNVSQGSRCSKAKLDKKIESLAIKAATLVKADYAGVDVIQDTGGKYYILEINSIPAWKGLQSTLNVNIAGIIVEDFIKKINSSNGRKLSN
;
A
#
# COMPACT_ATOMS: atom_id res chain seq x y z
N ASN A 1 14.25 -9.06 -23.84
CA ASN A 1 13.24 -8.03 -24.19
C ASN A 1 12.19 -8.08 -23.11
N SER A 2 12.04 -7.01 -22.33
CA SER A 2 11.18 -6.93 -21.13
C SER A 2 9.75 -7.41 -21.38
N ARG A 3 9.19 -7.15 -22.57
CA ARG A 3 7.85 -7.62 -22.93
C ARG A 3 7.76 -9.13 -23.11
N LYS A 4 8.78 -9.76 -23.70
CA LYS A 4 8.83 -11.23 -23.86
C LYS A 4 8.91 -11.91 -22.50
N ASP A 5 9.72 -11.37 -21.60
CA ASP A 5 9.87 -11.87 -20.23
C ASP A 5 8.57 -11.69 -19.42
N ALA A 6 7.92 -10.52 -19.55
CA ALA A 6 6.60 -10.25 -18.99
C ALA A 6 5.56 -11.27 -19.47
N LYS A 7 5.49 -11.55 -20.78
CA LYS A 7 4.60 -12.57 -21.36
C LYS A 7 4.87 -13.95 -20.75
N LYS A 8 6.14 -14.37 -20.70
CA LYS A 8 6.54 -15.67 -20.12
C LYS A 8 6.09 -15.78 -18.67
N TRP A 9 6.34 -14.75 -17.86
CA TRP A 9 5.96 -14.72 -16.45
C TRP A 9 4.44 -14.77 -16.27
N ILE A 10 3.68 -13.92 -16.97
CA ILE A 10 2.21 -13.88 -16.90
C ILE A 10 1.60 -15.24 -17.26
N SER A 11 2.10 -15.90 -18.32
CA SER A 11 1.63 -17.23 -18.72
C SER A 11 1.68 -18.26 -17.58
N THR A 12 2.69 -18.18 -16.69
CA THR A 12 2.79 -19.10 -15.55
C THR A 12 1.64 -18.93 -14.54
N PHE A 13 1.14 -17.71 -14.36
CA PHE A 13 0.02 -17.41 -13.46
C PHE A 13 -1.33 -17.69 -14.11
N LEU A 14 -1.50 -17.31 -15.38
CA LEU A 14 -2.75 -17.56 -16.11
C LEU A 14 -3.03 -19.07 -16.25
N ARG A 15 -1.99 -19.88 -16.48
CA ARG A 15 -2.12 -21.36 -16.51
C ARG A 15 -2.61 -21.94 -15.18
N LYS A 16 -2.33 -21.26 -14.06
CA LYS A 16 -2.83 -21.61 -12.71
C LYS A 16 -4.17 -20.94 -12.38
N ARG A 17 -4.88 -20.39 -13.39
CA ARG A 17 -6.13 -19.62 -13.22
C ARG A 17 -5.99 -18.44 -12.25
N SER A 18 -4.80 -17.89 -12.11
CA SER A 18 -4.53 -16.66 -11.34
C SER A 18 -4.48 -15.46 -12.27
N LYS A 19 -4.76 -14.28 -11.73
CA LYS A 19 -4.66 -13.00 -12.45
C LYS A 19 -3.35 -12.28 -12.10
N VAL A 20 -2.96 -11.33 -12.93
CA VAL A 20 -1.78 -10.48 -12.72
C VAL A 20 -2.21 -9.01 -12.69
N VAL A 21 -1.63 -8.23 -11.80
CA VAL A 21 -1.78 -6.77 -11.78
C VAL A 21 -0.54 -6.17 -12.43
N LEU A 22 -0.73 -5.40 -13.48
CA LEU A 22 0.27 -4.48 -14.02
C LEU A 22 0.12 -3.14 -13.31
N LYS A 23 1.22 -2.59 -12.80
CA LYS A 23 1.25 -1.26 -12.18
C LYS A 23 2.25 -0.36 -12.94
N PRO A 24 2.00 0.95 -13.02
CA PRO A 24 3.05 1.88 -13.40
C PRO A 24 4.10 1.96 -12.27
N ILE A 25 5.37 2.23 -12.61
CA ILE A 25 6.41 2.46 -11.59
C ILE A 25 6.09 3.71 -10.76
N PHE A 26 5.57 4.74 -11.43
CA PHE A 26 5.14 5.98 -10.82
C PHE A 26 3.63 6.09 -10.94
N GLY A 27 2.96 6.26 -9.81
CA GLY A 27 1.51 6.39 -9.78
C GLY A 27 1.00 6.70 -8.40
N ALA A 28 -0.19 7.29 -8.36
CA ALA A 28 -0.94 7.53 -7.14
C ALA A 28 -2.40 7.16 -7.39
N GLU A 29 -3.17 6.98 -6.31
CA GLU A 29 -4.63 6.81 -6.36
C GLU A 29 -5.11 5.61 -7.18
N GLY A 30 -4.22 4.69 -7.54
CA GLY A 30 -4.53 3.52 -8.36
C GLY A 30 -4.76 3.87 -9.83
N LYS A 31 -4.32 5.04 -10.30
CA LYS A 31 -4.38 5.37 -11.73
C LYS A 31 -3.38 4.51 -12.50
N GLY A 32 -3.80 4.01 -13.65
CA GLY A 32 -2.95 3.21 -14.55
C GLY A 32 -2.72 1.75 -14.14
N ILE A 33 -3.26 1.28 -13.01
CA ILE A 33 -3.20 -0.15 -12.67
C ILE A 33 -4.16 -0.95 -13.56
N ARG A 34 -3.69 -2.05 -14.12
CA ARG A 34 -4.47 -2.91 -15.02
C ARG A 34 -4.50 -4.34 -14.49
N LEU A 35 -5.66 -4.97 -14.54
CA LEU A 35 -5.79 -6.41 -14.27
C LEU A 35 -5.61 -7.15 -15.59
N ILE A 36 -4.60 -8.01 -15.68
CA ILE A 36 -4.28 -8.82 -16.84
C ILE A 36 -4.84 -10.23 -16.60
N GLU A 37 -5.86 -10.57 -17.38
CA GLU A 37 -6.53 -11.87 -17.41
C GLU A 37 -6.13 -12.66 -18.67
N LYS A 38 -5.71 -11.97 -19.74
CA LYS A 38 -5.25 -12.57 -20.99
C LYS A 38 -3.96 -11.89 -21.46
N ILE A 39 -3.04 -12.66 -22.03
CA ILE A 39 -1.74 -12.14 -22.52
C ILE A 39 -1.92 -10.99 -23.53
N LYS A 40 -2.99 -11.02 -24.33
CA LYS A 40 -3.31 -9.98 -25.31
C LYS A 40 -3.64 -8.61 -24.70
N GLU A 41 -3.94 -8.56 -23.40
CA GLU A 41 -4.20 -7.31 -22.66
C GLU A 41 -2.89 -6.63 -22.21
N LEU A 42 -1.74 -7.28 -22.39
CA LEU A 42 -0.45 -6.73 -22.05
C LEU A 42 -0.11 -5.55 -23.00
N PRO A 43 0.04 -4.32 -22.48
CA PRO A 43 0.35 -3.14 -23.29
C PRO A 43 1.64 -3.28 -24.10
N ASN A 44 1.80 -2.38 -25.06
CA ASN A 44 3.04 -2.21 -25.80
C ASN A 44 4.15 -1.61 -24.93
N HIS A 45 5.39 -1.68 -25.41
CA HIS A 45 6.57 -1.27 -24.65
C HIS A 45 6.53 0.24 -24.33
N GLU A 46 6.04 1.03 -25.28
CA GLU A 46 5.93 2.48 -25.21
C GLU A 46 4.92 2.92 -24.14
N GLU A 47 3.78 2.23 -24.04
CA GLU A 47 2.73 2.52 -23.05
C GLU A 47 3.18 2.37 -21.59
N VAL A 48 4.24 1.60 -21.34
CA VAL A 48 4.76 1.31 -19.99
C VAL A 48 6.18 1.84 -19.78
N ASN A 49 6.67 2.71 -20.68
CA ASN A 49 8.04 3.22 -20.66
C ASN A 49 9.09 2.10 -20.53
N GLY A 50 8.83 0.98 -21.19
CA GLY A 50 9.68 -0.20 -21.25
C GLY A 50 9.71 -1.10 -20.01
N VAL A 51 9.01 -0.74 -18.93
CA VAL A 51 9.05 -1.48 -17.67
C VAL A 51 7.69 -2.08 -17.32
N TYR A 52 7.68 -3.40 -17.18
CA TYR A 52 6.51 -4.16 -16.76
C TYR A 52 6.60 -4.49 -15.27
N TYR A 53 6.07 -3.62 -14.40
CA TYR A 53 5.95 -3.93 -12.98
C TYR A 53 4.73 -4.82 -12.74
N LEU A 54 4.98 -6.12 -12.60
CA LEU A 54 3.94 -7.14 -12.51
C LEU A 54 3.86 -7.71 -11.09
N GLN A 55 2.63 -7.85 -10.61
CA GLN A 55 2.35 -8.44 -9.30
C GLN A 55 1.29 -9.54 -9.45
N LYS A 56 1.43 -10.64 -8.71
CA LYS A 56 0.34 -11.61 -8.58
C LYS A 56 -0.89 -10.92 -7.99
N PHE A 57 -2.06 -11.15 -8.57
CA PHE A 57 -3.32 -10.68 -7.98
C PHE A 57 -3.58 -11.40 -6.65
N ILE A 58 -3.88 -10.61 -5.61
CA ILE A 58 -4.18 -11.12 -4.28
C ILE A 58 -5.70 -11.14 -4.13
N HIS A 59 -6.27 -12.34 -4.08
CA HIS A 59 -7.70 -12.52 -3.85
C HIS A 59 -8.03 -12.20 -2.39
N SER A 60 -8.69 -11.07 -2.15
CA SER A 60 -9.08 -10.62 -0.80
C SER A 60 -10.58 -10.48 -0.60
N ASN A 61 -11.37 -10.74 -1.65
CA ASN A 61 -12.81 -10.57 -1.59
C ASN A 61 -13.45 -11.63 -0.68
N ASN A 62 -14.45 -11.20 0.09
CA ASN A 62 -15.24 -12.09 0.92
C ASN A 62 -16.39 -12.74 0.11
N ARG A 63 -17.24 -13.52 0.78
CA ARG A 63 -18.44 -14.17 0.19
C ARG A 63 -19.40 -13.19 -0.49
N GLN A 64 -19.40 -11.92 -0.08
CA GLN A 64 -20.20 -10.84 -0.66
C GLN A 64 -19.50 -10.11 -1.82
N LYS A 65 -18.38 -10.66 -2.33
CA LYS A 65 -17.56 -10.08 -3.39
C LYS A 65 -17.02 -8.69 -3.05
N MET A 66 -16.81 -8.41 -1.77
CA MET A 66 -16.28 -7.15 -1.27
C MET A 66 -14.78 -7.28 -1.03
N PHE A 67 -13.99 -6.49 -1.76
CA PHE A 67 -12.55 -6.38 -1.57
C PHE A 67 -12.24 -5.48 -0.39
N LYS A 68 -11.14 -5.76 0.30
CA LYS A 68 -10.68 -4.98 1.44
C LYS A 68 -9.16 -4.90 1.47
N ASP A 69 -8.69 -3.79 2.00
CA ASP A 69 -7.32 -3.62 2.47
C ASP A 69 -7.32 -2.77 3.75
N TRP A 70 -6.14 -2.59 4.33
CA TRP A 70 -5.91 -1.71 5.46
C TRP A 70 -4.85 -0.69 5.09
N ARG A 71 -5.12 0.57 5.44
CA ARG A 71 -4.09 1.60 5.49
C ARG A 71 -3.66 1.78 6.93
N VAL A 72 -2.39 1.53 7.19
CA VAL A 72 -1.73 1.72 8.48
C VAL A 72 -0.87 2.96 8.41
N PHE A 73 -0.97 3.84 9.39
CA PHE A 73 -0.15 5.05 9.47
C PHE A 73 0.90 4.88 10.56
N VAL A 74 2.15 4.92 10.14
CA VAL A 74 3.31 4.76 11.02
C VAL A 74 3.98 6.13 11.17
N VAL A 75 4.28 6.53 12.40
CA VAL A 75 5.12 7.71 12.70
C VAL A 75 6.12 7.27 13.76
N SER A 76 7.41 7.54 13.55
CA SER A 76 8.45 7.23 14.55
C SER A 76 8.40 5.78 15.04
N LYS A 77 8.22 4.83 14.10
CA LYS A 77 8.09 3.38 14.37
C LYS A 77 6.90 2.99 15.25
N LYS A 78 5.88 3.85 15.41
CA LYS A 78 4.64 3.58 16.13
C LYS A 78 3.43 3.68 15.21
N ILE A 79 2.41 2.87 15.46
CA ILE A 79 1.14 2.97 14.74
C ILE A 79 0.32 4.11 15.33
N VAL A 80 0.07 5.13 14.52
CA VAL A 80 -0.77 6.29 14.89
C VAL A 80 -2.22 6.07 14.48
N GLY A 81 -2.46 5.25 13.46
CA GLY A 81 -3.78 5.05 12.92
C GLY A 81 -3.88 3.84 12.02
N ILE A 82 -5.08 3.27 11.94
CA ILE A 82 -5.41 2.25 10.96
C ILE A 82 -6.86 2.43 10.51
N MET A 83 -7.07 2.36 9.19
CA MET A 83 -8.40 2.26 8.61
C MET A 83 -8.49 1.02 7.72
N LYS A 84 -9.71 0.51 7.57
CA LYS A 84 -10.05 -0.47 6.54
C LYS A 84 -10.70 0.27 5.39
N ARG A 85 -10.28 -0.04 4.15
CA ARG A 85 -10.99 0.39 2.94
C ARG A 85 -11.73 -0.81 2.36
N SER A 86 -12.92 -0.59 1.82
CA SER A 86 -13.71 -1.65 1.20
C SER A 86 -14.42 -1.17 -0.06
N SER A 87 -14.41 -2.01 -1.10
CA SER A 87 -14.99 -1.70 -2.41
C SER A 87 -15.49 -2.96 -3.12
N LYS A 88 -16.53 -2.80 -3.94
CA LYS A 88 -17.02 -3.87 -4.83
C LYS A 88 -16.04 -4.08 -6.00
N GLN A 89 -15.22 -3.07 -6.27
CA GLN A 89 -14.11 -3.14 -7.20
C GLN A 89 -12.86 -3.68 -6.49
N TRP A 90 -12.00 -4.34 -7.25
CA TRP A 90 -10.75 -4.91 -6.73
C TRP A 90 -9.73 -3.83 -6.33
N VAL A 91 -9.89 -2.61 -6.84
CA VAL A 91 -9.13 -1.42 -6.43
C VAL A 91 -9.89 -0.73 -5.30
N THR A 92 -9.27 -0.68 -4.12
CA THR A 92 -9.89 -0.22 -2.86
C THR A 92 -9.48 1.20 -2.47
N ASN A 93 -9.03 2.02 -3.42
CA ASN A 93 -8.66 3.40 -3.13
C ASN A 93 -9.87 4.28 -2.81
N VAL A 94 -9.69 5.21 -1.86
CA VAL A 94 -10.73 6.15 -1.44
C VAL A 94 -11.13 7.08 -2.58
N SER A 95 -10.15 7.52 -3.38
CA SER A 95 -10.36 8.30 -4.60
C SER A 95 -11.21 7.59 -5.66
N GLN A 96 -11.34 6.25 -5.57
CA GLN A 96 -12.16 5.41 -6.44
C GLN A 96 -13.52 5.06 -5.79
N GLY A 97 -13.95 5.79 -4.76
CA GLY A 97 -15.25 5.61 -4.10
C GLY A 97 -15.29 4.52 -3.02
N SER A 98 -14.13 4.06 -2.55
CA SER A 98 -14.09 3.05 -1.49
C SER A 98 -14.56 3.61 -0.15
N ARG A 99 -15.30 2.79 0.61
CA ARG A 99 -15.76 3.16 1.96
C ARG A 99 -14.63 2.97 2.96
N CYS A 100 -14.33 4.01 3.74
CA CYS A 100 -13.44 3.93 4.89
C CYS A 100 -14.21 3.59 6.16
N SER A 101 -13.64 2.73 6.99
CA SER A 101 -14.15 2.47 8.33
C SER A 101 -12.99 2.29 9.31
N LYS A 102 -13.26 2.56 10.59
CA LYS A 102 -12.33 2.24 11.67
C LYS A 102 -11.95 0.75 11.61
N ALA A 103 -10.69 0.45 11.87
CA ALA A 103 -10.17 -0.91 11.92
C ALA A 103 -9.59 -1.21 13.30
N LYS A 104 -9.70 -2.47 13.75
CA LYS A 104 -8.97 -2.95 14.92
C LYS A 104 -7.53 -3.27 14.48
N LEU A 105 -6.56 -2.85 15.28
CA LEU A 105 -5.16 -3.17 15.03
C LEU A 105 -4.91 -4.66 15.33
N ASP A 106 -4.45 -5.39 14.31
CA ASP A 106 -3.98 -6.76 14.42
C ASP A 106 -2.47 -6.76 14.61
N LYS A 107 -1.95 -7.57 15.55
CA LYS A 107 -0.51 -7.63 15.87
C LYS A 107 0.37 -7.97 14.66
N LYS A 108 -0.13 -8.79 13.72
CA LYS A 108 0.60 -9.13 12.48
C LYS A 108 0.67 -7.93 11.54
N ILE A 109 -0.42 -7.17 11.41
CA ILE A 109 -0.46 -5.94 10.60
C ILE A 109 0.48 -4.89 11.20
N GLU A 110 0.44 -4.69 12.52
CA GLU A 110 1.31 -3.77 13.25
C GLU A 110 2.79 -4.09 13.02
N SER A 111 3.20 -5.32 13.30
CA SER A 111 4.59 -5.77 13.11
C SER A 111 5.06 -5.59 11.67
N LEU A 112 4.21 -5.95 10.71
CA LEU A 112 4.49 -5.84 9.28
C LEU A 112 4.67 -4.38 8.85
N ALA A 113 3.78 -3.49 9.28
CA ALA A 113 3.81 -2.07 8.91
C ALA A 113 5.01 -1.32 9.54
N ILE A 114 5.29 -1.54 10.82
CA ILE A 114 6.46 -0.93 11.49
C ILE A 114 7.75 -1.40 10.83
N LYS A 115 7.88 -2.71 10.56
CA LYS A 115 9.05 -3.26 9.88
C LYS A 115 9.22 -2.66 8.48
N ALA A 116 8.14 -2.55 7.72
CA ALA A 116 8.13 -1.96 6.39
C ALA A 116 8.62 -0.51 6.39
N ALA A 117 8.01 0.35 7.22
CA ALA A 117 8.39 1.76 7.35
C ALA A 117 9.85 1.93 7.81
N THR A 118 10.30 1.07 8.73
CA THR A 118 11.69 1.08 9.23
C THR A 118 12.69 0.72 8.14
N LEU A 119 12.41 -0.31 7.33
CA LEU A 119 13.32 -0.76 6.26
C LEU A 119 13.53 0.29 5.17
N VAL A 120 12.48 1.07 4.85
CA VAL A 120 12.57 2.19 3.90
C VAL A 120 13.07 3.49 4.53
N LYS A 121 13.41 3.48 5.83
CA LYS A 121 13.89 4.63 6.60
C LYS A 121 12.93 5.83 6.54
N ALA A 122 11.63 5.57 6.52
CA ALA A 122 10.62 6.62 6.52
C ALA A 122 10.35 7.11 7.95
N ASP A 123 10.41 8.42 8.16
CA ASP A 123 10.05 9.05 9.44
C ASP A 123 8.57 8.85 9.79
N TYR A 124 7.73 8.91 8.76
CA TYR A 124 6.34 8.50 8.77
C TYR A 124 5.97 7.88 7.41
N ALA A 125 4.98 6.99 7.41
CA ALA A 125 4.52 6.35 6.18
C ALA A 125 3.08 5.83 6.30
N GLY A 126 2.37 5.83 5.17
CA GLY A 126 1.16 5.05 4.98
C GLY A 126 1.53 3.70 4.38
N VAL A 127 1.25 2.61 5.10
CA VAL A 127 1.52 1.24 4.65
C VAL A 127 0.19 0.58 4.26
N ASP A 128 0.10 0.15 3.01
CA ASP A 128 -1.05 -0.58 2.51
C ASP A 128 -0.86 -2.07 2.69
N VAL A 129 -1.79 -2.69 3.40
CA VAL A 129 -1.76 -4.12 3.71
C VAL A 129 -3.02 -4.76 3.17
N ILE A 130 -2.88 -5.88 2.48
CA ILE A 130 -3.99 -6.71 2.01
C ILE A 130 -3.91 -8.09 2.66
N GLN A 131 -5.07 -8.70 2.88
CA GLN A 131 -5.17 -10.08 3.37
C GLN A 131 -5.77 -10.95 2.28
N ASP A 132 -5.13 -12.07 1.97
CA ASP A 132 -5.71 -13.04 1.05
C ASP A 132 -6.85 -13.86 1.70
N THR A 133 -7.56 -14.66 0.90
CA THR A 133 -8.63 -15.54 1.38
C THR A 133 -8.13 -16.64 2.35
N GLY A 134 -6.83 -16.93 2.39
CA GLY A 134 -6.20 -17.86 3.32
C GLY A 134 -5.80 -17.21 4.65
N GLY A 135 -6.02 -15.90 4.81
CA GLY A 135 -5.70 -15.15 6.02
C GLY A 135 -4.26 -14.60 6.06
N LYS A 136 -3.45 -14.77 5.01
CA LYS A 136 -2.08 -14.28 4.92
C LYS A 136 -2.06 -12.80 4.52
N TYR A 137 -1.24 -12.02 5.21
CA TYR A 137 -1.06 -10.59 4.96
C TYR A 137 0.10 -10.30 3.99
N TYR A 138 -0.06 -9.27 3.17
CA TYR A 138 0.91 -8.78 2.21
C TYR A 138 0.94 -7.26 2.22
N ILE A 139 2.12 -6.66 2.02
CA ILE A 139 2.26 -5.22 1.77
C ILE A 139 2.04 -4.96 0.29
N LEU A 140 1.19 -3.99 -0.04
CA LEU A 140 0.93 -3.55 -1.41
C LEU A 140 1.78 -2.34 -1.81
N GLU A 141 1.95 -1.39 -0.88
CA GLU A 141 2.63 -0.11 -1.09
C GLU A 141 3.10 0.44 0.26
N ILE A 142 4.21 1.17 0.25
CA ILE A 142 4.64 2.05 1.34
C ILE A 142 4.71 3.45 0.77
N ASN A 143 3.86 4.34 1.28
CA ASN A 143 3.77 5.71 0.82
C ASN A 143 4.42 6.64 1.85
N SER A 144 5.47 7.36 1.45
CA SER A 144 6.22 8.30 2.31
C SER A 144 5.59 9.69 2.39
N ILE A 145 4.62 10.01 1.51
CA ILE A 145 3.82 11.25 1.55
C ILE A 145 2.33 10.85 1.51
N PRO A 146 1.86 10.08 2.50
CA PRO A 146 0.53 9.50 2.48
C PRO A 146 -0.56 10.56 2.68
N ALA A 147 -1.56 10.58 1.78
CA ALA A 147 -2.79 11.31 2.08
C ALA A 147 -3.54 10.64 3.26
N TRP A 148 -3.85 11.40 4.30
CA TRP A 148 -4.52 10.89 5.51
C TRP A 148 -5.90 11.48 5.80
N LYS A 149 -6.49 12.30 4.93
CA LYS A 149 -7.84 12.89 5.16
C LYS A 149 -8.90 11.83 5.48
N GLY A 150 -8.95 10.75 4.68
CA GLY A 150 -9.88 9.64 4.90
C GLY A 150 -9.53 8.76 6.12
N LEU A 151 -8.28 8.77 6.56
CA LEU A 151 -7.87 8.10 7.80
C LEU A 151 -8.27 8.93 9.01
N GLN A 152 -7.96 10.23 8.99
CA GLN A 152 -8.28 11.22 10.01
C GLN A 152 -9.78 11.20 10.36
N SER A 153 -10.67 11.05 9.36
CA SER A 153 -12.11 10.95 9.59
C SER A 153 -12.56 9.68 10.31
N THR A 154 -11.68 8.69 10.48
CA THR A 154 -11.98 7.43 11.19
C THR A 154 -11.36 7.36 12.59
N LEU A 155 -10.57 8.36 12.96
CA LEU A 155 -9.78 8.41 14.18
C LEU A 155 -10.13 9.64 15.01
N ASN A 156 -9.89 9.55 16.32
CA ASN A 156 -10.04 10.65 17.26
C ASN A 156 -8.69 11.24 17.70
N VAL A 157 -7.65 11.10 16.87
CA VAL A 157 -6.29 11.60 17.15
C VAL A 157 -5.91 12.64 16.11
N ASN A 158 -5.16 13.67 16.50
CA ASN A 158 -4.65 14.67 15.57
C ASN A 158 -3.37 14.16 14.87
N ILE A 159 -3.50 13.62 13.66
CA ILE A 159 -2.35 13.07 12.91
C ILE A 159 -1.31 14.14 12.63
N ALA A 160 -1.74 15.35 12.23
CA ALA A 160 -0.82 16.45 11.93
C ALA A 160 -0.02 16.87 13.16
N GLY A 161 -0.68 16.98 14.31
CA GLY A 161 -0.02 17.28 15.59
C GLY A 161 1.05 16.25 15.95
N ILE A 162 0.75 14.95 15.79
CA ILE A 162 1.69 13.87 16.08
C ILE A 162 2.94 13.95 15.18
N ILE A 163 2.77 14.27 13.89
CA ILE A 163 3.90 14.43 12.96
C ILE A 163 4.75 15.65 13.35
N VAL A 164 4.12 16.79 13.67
CA VAL A 164 4.82 18.01 14.09
C VAL A 164 5.60 17.77 15.38
N GLU A 165 4.99 17.11 16.37
CA GLU A 165 5.67 16.75 17.61
C GLU A 165 6.87 15.83 17.38
N ASP A 166 6.75 14.82 16.53
CA ASP A 166 7.86 13.93 16.17
C ASP A 166 9.00 14.70 15.49
N PHE A 167 8.66 15.63 14.59
CA PHE A 167 9.63 16.49 13.92
C PHE A 167 10.40 17.37 14.90
N ILE A 168 9.70 18.08 15.81
CA ILE A 168 10.33 18.92 16.84
C ILE A 168 11.26 18.09 17.73
N LYS A 169 10.82 16.90 18.17
CA LYS A 169 11.63 15.97 18.99
C LYS A 169 12.93 15.58 18.30
N LYS A 170 12.89 15.33 16.98
CA LYS A 170 14.09 14.97 16.19
C LYS A 170 15.06 16.14 16.04
N ILE A 171 14.56 17.36 15.84
CA ILE A 171 15.41 18.56 15.78
C ILE A 171 16.12 18.78 17.12
N ASN A 172 15.38 18.72 18.23
CA ASN A 172 15.95 18.95 19.56
C ASN A 172 16.99 17.90 19.95
N SER A 173 16.74 16.63 19.58
CA SER A 173 17.69 15.53 19.81
C SER A 173 18.97 15.67 18.97
N SER A 174 18.87 16.25 17.78
CA SER A 174 20.01 16.52 16.89
C SER A 174 20.85 17.69 17.39
N ASN A 175 20.21 18.73 17.93
CA ASN A 175 20.89 19.91 18.46
C ASN A 175 21.59 19.64 19.80
N GLY A 176 21.03 18.77 20.66
CA GLY A 176 21.68 18.36 21.90
C GLY A 176 22.97 17.56 21.71
N ARG A 177 23.16 16.90 20.56
CA ARG A 177 24.42 16.20 20.20
C ARG A 177 25.52 17.11 19.65
N LYS A 178 25.19 18.33 19.23
CA LYS A 178 26.17 19.30 18.71
C LYS A 178 26.82 20.17 19.78
N LEU A 179 26.27 20.21 21.00
CA LEU A 179 26.77 21.01 22.12
C LEU A 179 27.65 20.19 23.09
N SER A 180 27.87 18.90 22.81
CA SER A 180 28.64 17.97 23.65
C SER A 180 29.97 17.53 23.00
N ASN A 181 30.47 18.27 22.00
CA ASN A 181 31.76 18.04 21.36
C ASN A 181 32.63 19.30 21.47
#